data_AF-A0A097BVB9-F1
#
_entry.id   AF-A0A097BVB9-F1
#
_cell.length_a   1.000
_cell.length_b   1.000
_cell.length_c   1.000
_cell.angle_alpha   90.00
_cell.angle_beta   90.00
_cell.angle_gamma   90.00
#
_symmetry.space_group_name_H-M   'P 1'
#
loop_
_entity.id
_entity.type
_entity.pdbx_description
1 polymer ?
#
loop_
_entity_poly.entity_id
_entity_poly.type
_entity_poly.pdbx_seq_one_letter_code
_entity_poly.pdbx_strand_id
1 'polypeptide(L)' 'GAPKDEIRHAGDLGNITANADGVAEATMVDKQIPLTGPDTVVGRAFVVHELEDDLGKG' A
#
# COMPACT_ATOMS: atom_id res chain seq x y z
N GLY A 1 5.22 8.30 3.43
CA GLY A 1 5.63 7.24 4.36
C GLY A 1 4.45 6.89 5.23
N ALA A 2 4.33 5.63 5.66
CA ALA A 2 3.20 4.97 6.35
C ALA A 2 1.77 5.32 5.88
N PRO A 3 0.84 4.35 5.76
CA PRO A 3 -0.55 4.61 5.32
C PRO A 3 -1.33 5.62 6.17
N LYS A 4 -0.90 5.86 7.41
CA LYS A 4 -1.55 6.73 8.39
C LYS A 4 -0.88 8.10 8.55
N ASP A 5 0.26 8.36 7.91
CA ASP A 5 0.90 9.66 8.03
C ASP A 5 0.19 10.71 7.18
N GLU A 6 0.24 11.97 7.63
CA GLU A 6 -0.35 13.10 6.92
C GLU A 6 0.35 13.34 5.56
N ILE A 7 1.66 13.11 5.50
CA ILE A 7 2.47 13.27 4.29
C ILE A 7 2.92 11.89 3.81
N ARG A 8 2.28 11.41 2.75
CA ARG A 8 2.61 10.14 2.09
C ARG A 8 2.27 10.15 0.62
N HIS A 9 2.78 9.18 -0.14
CA HIS A 9 2.24 8.95 -1.47
C HIS A 9 0.89 8.23 -1.38
N ALA A 10 0.02 8.48 -2.35
CA ALA A 10 -1.27 7.80 -2.46
C ALA A 10 -1.13 6.26 -2.46
N GLY A 11 -0.06 5.75 -3.09
CA GLY A 11 0.26 4.32 -3.17
C GLY A 11 0.97 3.72 -1.95
N ASP A 12 1.33 4.53 -0.94
CA ASP A 12 1.98 4.03 0.29
C ASP A 12 0.95 3.26 1.13
N LEU A 13 0.82 1.96 0.85
CA LEU A 13 -0.10 1.04 1.51
C LEU A 13 0.55 0.23 2.64
N GLY A 14 1.87 0.35 2.83
CA GLY A 14 2.62 -0.27 3.90
C GLY A 14 2.82 -1.78 3.74
N ASN A 15 3.01 -2.47 4.86
CA ASN A 15 3.36 -3.88 4.90
C ASN A 15 2.14 -4.80 5.00
N ILE A 16 2.23 -5.96 4.36
CA ILE A 16 1.34 -7.11 4.55
C ILE A 16 2.07 -8.23 5.28
N THR A 17 1.35 -9.06 6.01
CA THR A 17 1.94 -10.20 6.73
C THR A 17 1.50 -11.50 6.07
N ALA A 18 2.46 -12.30 5.62
CA ALA A 18 2.22 -13.65 5.16
C ALA A 18 2.13 -14.61 6.35
N ASN A 19 1.26 -15.61 6.25
CA ASN A 19 1.18 -16.71 7.21
C ASN A 19 2.36 -17.69 7.03
N ALA A 20 2.38 -18.77 7.83
CA ALA A 20 3.44 -19.77 7.78
C ALA A 20 3.57 -20.50 6.42
N ASP A 21 2.52 -20.46 5.59
CA ASP A 21 2.50 -21.06 4.25
C ASP A 21 2.90 -20.05 3.15
N GLY A 22 3.27 -18.82 3.52
CA GLY A 22 3.61 -17.76 2.58
C GLY A 22 2.41 -17.07 1.94
N VAL A 23 1.20 -17.27 2.48
CA VAL A 23 -0.03 -16.63 1.97
C VAL A 23 -0.36 -15.39 2.80
N ALA A 24 -0.54 -14.25 2.14
CA ALA A 24 -1.00 -13.02 2.77
C ALA A 24 -2.45 -12.72 2.35
N GLU A 25 -3.34 -12.68 3.33
CA GLU A 25 -4.71 -12.16 3.15
C GLU A 25 -4.81 -10.80 3.83
N ALA A 26 -5.15 -9.75 3.08
CA ALA A 26 -5.21 -8.39 3.58
C ALA A 26 -6.51 -7.69 3.12
N THR A 27 -7.12 -6.94 4.04
CA THR A 27 -8.19 -6.00 3.73
C THR A 27 -7.76 -4.63 4.24
N MET A 28 -7.74 -3.65 3.35
CA MET A 28 -7.29 -2.28 3.63
C MET A 28 -8.37 -1.30 3.19
N VAL A 29 -8.54 -0.21 3.93
CA VAL A 29 -9.43 0.90 3.56
C VAL A 29 -8.59 2.16 3.51
N ASP A 30 -8.54 2.81 2.35
CA ASP A 30 -7.71 3.98 2.10
C ASP A 30 -8.55 5.11 1.48
N LYS A 31 -8.23 6.37 1.80
CA LYS A 31 -8.95 7.56 1.31
C LYS A 31 -8.18 8.33 0.24
N GLN A 32 -6.91 8.02 0.01
CA GLN A 32 -6.03 8.67 -0.96
C GLN A 32 -5.95 7.92 -2.30
N ILE A 33 -6.67 6.80 -2.44
CA ILE A 33 -6.68 5.95 -3.65
C ILE A 33 -8.03 6.07 -4.38
N PRO A 34 -8.21 7.02 -5.30
CA PRO A 34 -9.45 7.18 -6.03
C PRO A 34 -9.58 6.15 -7.17
N LEU A 35 -10.81 5.70 -7.41
CA LEU A 35 -11.13 4.78 -8.53
C LEU A 35 -11.61 5.53 -9.79
N THR A 36 -11.77 6.85 -9.71
CA THR A 36 -12.28 7.71 -10.78
C THR A 36 -11.57 9.06 -10.79
N GLY A 37 -11.67 9.81 -11.89
CA GLY A 37 -11.05 11.13 -12.02
C GLY A 37 -9.60 11.06 -12.53
N PRO A 38 -8.91 12.21 -12.60
CA PRO A 38 -7.58 12.30 -13.21
C PRO A 38 -6.50 11.48 -12.48
N ASP A 39 -6.64 11.31 -11.17
CA ASP A 39 -5.69 10.58 -10.33
C ASP A 39 -6.09 9.12 -10.07
N THR A 40 -7.01 8.56 -10.87
CA THR A 40 -7.48 7.19 -10.68
C THR A 40 -6.34 6.17 -10.66
N VAL A 41 -6.49 5.14 -9.82
CA VAL A 41 -5.59 3.99 -9.80
C VAL A 41 -5.96 2.89 -10.80
N VAL A 42 -7.12 2.98 -11.46
CA VAL A 42 -7.52 2.00 -12.47
C VAL A 42 -6.52 1.98 -13.62
N GLY A 43 -6.04 0.80 -13.98
CA GLY A 43 -5.00 0.60 -14.99
C GLY A 43 -3.56 0.75 -14.48
N ARG A 44 -3.37 1.04 -13.18
CA ARG A 44 -2.06 0.96 -12.51
C ARG A 44 -1.84 -0.45 -11.94
N ALA A 45 -0.69 -0.66 -11.31
CA ALA A 45 -0.30 -1.96 -10.75
C ALA A 45 -0.32 -1.97 -9.22
N PHE A 46 -0.56 -3.17 -8.66
CA PHE A 46 -0.14 -3.51 -7.31
C PHE A 46 1.24 -4.18 -7.39
N VAL A 47 2.14 -3.80 -6.49
CA VAL A 47 3.48 -4.38 -6.40
C VAL A 47 3.69 -4.88 -4.98
N VAL A 48 4.13 -6.12 -4.84
CA VAL A 48 4.57 -6.71 -3.57
C VAL A 48 6.08 -6.80 -3.61
N HIS A 49 6.73 -6.29 -2.55
CA HIS A 49 8.18 -6.26 -2.43
C HIS A 49 8.68 -7.46 -1.62
N GLU A 50 9.94 -7.85 -1.86
CA GLU A 50 10.61 -8.93 -1.12
C GLU A 50 10.91 -8.54 0.34
N LEU A 51 11.20 -7.26 0.57
CA LEU A 51 11.64 -6.73 1.86
C LEU A 51 10.57 -5.83 2.48
N GLU A 52 10.65 -5.70 3.81
CA GLU A 52 9.77 -4.83 4.60
C GLU A 52 9.98 -3.35 4.24
N ASP A 53 8.88 -2.63 4.06
CA ASP A 53 8.87 -1.17 3.93
C ASP A 53 9.16 -0.54 5.30
N ASP A 54 10.20 0.31 5.39
CA ASP A 54 10.57 1.05 6.59
C ASP A 54 9.62 2.23 6.90
N LEU A 55 8.65 2.46 6.02
CA LEU A 55 7.61 3.48 6.09
C LEU A 55 8.16 4.92 5.98
N GLY A 56 9.34 5.10 5.38
CA GLY A 56 10.04 6.37 5.24
C GLY A 56 10.82 6.79 6.48
N LYS A 57 11.32 5.81 7.26
CA LYS A 57 11.98 6.05 8.56
C LYS A 57 13.45 5.63 8.62
N GLY A 58 14.06 5.36 7.47
CA GLY A 58 15.49 5.09 7.34
C GLY A 58 16.39 6.17 7.93
#